data_AF-A0AA36D9C9-F1
#
_entry.id   AF-A0AA36D9C9-F1
#
_cell.length_a   1.000
_cell.length_b   1.000
_cell.length_c   1.000
_cell.angle_alpha   90.00
_cell.angle_beta   90.00
_cell.angle_gamma   90.00
#
_symmetry.space_group_name_H-M   'P 1'
#
loop_
_entity.id
_entity.type
_entity.pdbx_description
1 polymer ?
#
loop_
_entity_poly.entity_id
_entity_poly.type
_entity_poly.pdbx_seq_one_letter_code
_entity_poly.pdbx_strand_id
1 'polypeptide(L)'
;MFRVFVYCSLMYVMTAILAERVHATIFFHDYDQKRYLFISVQTQIVTTVSSMMGSILYTFGGGKAVMYLFMFDFPFTAILAVLSMAGSYSLHKYNMKKLNDILRRFEWNEYSLSLRFQLKENVRALKLIRLNVMIHGIIMLIGLTLFAGPFVFFDAGSPEQELAWVVLEAAQNYYVFVLQVGLLLYVERWRLGLGRFINRWVFQSKKVCPETTVAVPPYSAATVTDLHFGLLERVWEVARRSS
;
A
#
# COMPACT_ATOMS: atom_id res chain seq x y z
N MET A 1 -22.59 5.20 -14.26
CA MET A 1 -22.40 4.30 -13.08
C MET A 1 -20.94 3.84 -12.93
N PHE A 2 -20.41 2.99 -13.81
CA PHE A 2 -19.04 2.44 -13.64
C PHE A 2 -17.94 3.49 -13.42
N ARG A 3 -17.95 4.58 -14.20
CA ARG A 3 -17.00 5.71 -14.04
C ARG A 3 -17.03 6.32 -12.63
N VAL A 4 -18.23 6.54 -12.09
CA VAL A 4 -18.42 7.11 -10.74
C VAL A 4 -18.00 6.11 -9.67
N PHE A 5 -18.26 4.81 -9.88
CA PHE A 5 -17.76 3.75 -9.01
C PHE A 5 -16.23 3.74 -8.94
N VAL A 6 -15.55 3.85 -10.08
CA VAL A 6 -14.08 3.93 -10.13
C VAL A 6 -13.59 5.15 -9.36
N TYR A 7 -14.19 6.32 -9.58
CA TYR A 7 -13.86 7.54 -8.85
C TYR A 7 -13.99 7.35 -7.34
N CYS A 8 -15.16 6.92 -6.84
CA CYS A 8 -15.37 6.67 -5.42
C CYS A 8 -14.39 5.62 -4.86
N SER A 9 -14.09 4.56 -5.61
CA SER A 9 -13.12 3.53 -5.21
C SER A 9 -11.73 4.10 -4.97
N LEU A 10 -11.28 5.02 -5.82
CA LEU A 10 -10.00 5.67 -5.66
C LEU A 10 -9.94 6.57 -4.43
N MET A 11 -11.05 7.21 -4.03
CA MET A 11 -11.08 8.03 -2.81
C MET A 11 -10.90 7.19 -1.54
N TYR A 12 -11.58 6.05 -1.48
CA TYR A 12 -11.59 5.19 -0.29
C TYR A 12 -10.33 4.32 -0.15
N VAL A 13 -9.56 4.12 -1.23
CA VAL A 13 -8.39 3.22 -1.21
C VAL A 13 -7.32 3.68 -0.22
N MET A 14 -7.11 5.00 -0.06
CA MET A 14 -6.10 5.52 0.86
C MET A 14 -6.49 5.34 2.32
N THR A 15 -7.77 5.47 2.63
CA THR A 15 -8.30 5.19 3.96
C THR A 15 -8.14 3.70 4.29
N ALA A 16 -8.35 2.81 3.31
CA ALA A 16 -8.13 1.38 3.49
C ALA A 16 -6.66 1.05 3.76
N ILE A 17 -5.72 1.66 3.02
CA ILE A 17 -4.28 1.48 3.24
C ILE A 17 -3.88 1.95 4.64
N LEU A 18 -4.39 3.09 5.10
CA LEU A 18 -4.11 3.58 6.45
C LEU A 18 -4.71 2.68 7.54
N ALA A 19 -5.94 2.22 7.35
CA ALA A 19 -6.58 1.27 8.26
C ALA A 19 -5.72 0.01 8.38
N GLU A 20 -5.23 -0.55 7.27
CA GLU A 20 -4.34 -1.72 7.29
C GLU A 20 -3.07 -1.45 8.11
N ARG A 21 -2.48 -0.24 8.04
CA ARG A 21 -1.29 0.12 8.83
C ARG A 21 -1.56 0.33 10.31
N VAL A 22 -2.74 0.84 10.66
CA VAL A 22 -3.19 0.89 12.06
C VAL A 22 -3.27 -0.53 12.61
N HIS A 23 -3.89 -1.44 11.87
CA HIS A 23 -3.97 -2.85 12.27
C HIS A 23 -2.57 -3.49 12.38
N ALA A 24 -1.69 -3.28 11.40
CA ALA A 24 -0.32 -3.78 11.46
C ALA A 24 0.48 -3.25 12.66
N THR A 25 0.16 -2.04 13.15
CA THR A 25 0.78 -1.46 14.34
C THR A 25 0.19 -2.01 15.64
N ILE A 26 -1.12 -2.25 15.69
CA ILE A 26 -1.80 -2.84 16.86
C ILE A 26 -1.40 -4.30 17.02
N PHE A 27 -1.47 -5.10 15.95
CA PHE A 27 -1.18 -6.52 15.94
C PHE A 27 0.30 -6.85 15.75
N PHE A 28 1.20 -5.93 16.09
CA PHE A 28 2.64 -6.09 15.82
C PHE A 28 3.24 -7.37 16.44
N HIS A 29 2.71 -7.81 17.58
CA HIS A 29 3.21 -8.97 18.33
C HIS A 29 2.84 -10.30 17.64
N ASP A 30 1.63 -10.37 17.08
CA ASP A 30 1.11 -11.60 16.48
C ASP A 30 1.38 -11.67 14.97
N TYR A 31 1.88 -10.57 14.40
CA TYR A 31 2.13 -10.43 12.96
C TYR A 31 3.13 -11.45 12.40
N ASP A 32 4.12 -11.88 13.20
CA ASP A 32 5.10 -12.89 12.79
C ASP A 32 4.51 -14.31 12.78
N GLN A 33 3.50 -14.58 13.60
CA GLN A 33 2.94 -15.92 13.74
C GLN A 33 1.77 -16.19 12.80
N LYS A 34 1.01 -15.15 12.42
CA LYS A 34 -0.20 -15.30 11.61
C LYS A 34 -0.23 -14.29 10.45
N ARG A 35 -0.45 -14.81 9.23
CA ARG A 35 -0.76 -13.96 8.07
C ARG A 35 -2.20 -13.49 8.15
N TYR A 36 -2.40 -12.25 8.56
CA TYR A 36 -3.72 -11.62 8.66
C TYR A 36 -4.28 -11.14 7.32
N LEU A 37 -4.40 -12.04 6.34
CA LEU A 37 -4.99 -11.73 5.04
C LEU A 37 -6.45 -11.25 5.15
N PHE A 38 -7.16 -11.71 6.18
CA PHE A 38 -8.55 -11.31 6.41
C PHE A 38 -8.71 -9.79 6.60
N ILE A 39 -7.70 -9.09 7.15
CA ILE A 39 -7.76 -7.65 7.40
C ILE A 39 -7.80 -6.90 6.07
N SER A 40 -6.92 -7.26 5.14
CA SER A 40 -6.87 -6.66 3.80
C SER A 40 -8.13 -7.00 2.99
N VAL A 41 -8.66 -8.22 3.13
CA VAL A 41 -9.91 -8.62 2.49
C VAL A 41 -11.09 -7.81 3.05
N GLN A 42 -11.17 -7.66 4.38
CA GLN A 42 -12.23 -6.90 5.04
C GLN A 42 -12.17 -5.42 4.63
N THR A 43 -11.00 -4.80 4.62
CA THR A 43 -10.86 -3.41 4.18
C THR A 43 -11.25 -3.24 2.71
N GLN A 44 -10.87 -4.19 1.84
CA GLN A 44 -11.26 -4.15 0.43
C GLN A 44 -12.78 -4.30 0.22
N ILE A 45 -13.44 -5.18 0.99
CA ILE A 45 -14.89 -5.35 0.93
C ILE A 45 -15.58 -4.04 1.35
N VAL A 46 -15.17 -3.46 2.48
CA VAL A 46 -15.75 -2.20 2.98
C VAL A 46 -15.57 -1.07 1.96
N THR A 47 -14.38 -0.93 1.38
CA THR A 47 -14.12 0.05 0.31
C THR A 47 -15.03 -0.19 -0.88
N THR A 48 -15.10 -1.41 -1.39
CA THR A 48 -15.89 -1.73 -2.60
C THR A 48 -17.39 -1.49 -2.40
N VAL A 49 -17.93 -1.90 -1.24
CA VAL A 49 -19.34 -1.68 -0.91
C VAL A 49 -19.66 -0.18 -0.77
N SER A 50 -18.77 0.57 -0.11
CA SER A 50 -18.94 2.02 0.06
C SER A 50 -18.90 2.75 -1.28
N SER A 51 -18.00 2.36 -2.19
CA SER A 51 -17.92 2.88 -3.54
C SER A 51 -19.13 2.54 -4.39
N MET A 52 -19.67 1.33 -4.24
CA MET A 52 -20.89 0.92 -4.93
C MET A 52 -22.09 1.75 -4.46
N MET A 53 -22.25 1.93 -3.14
CA MET A 53 -23.29 2.80 -2.58
C MET A 53 -23.18 4.24 -3.10
N GLY A 54 -21.97 4.81 -3.06
CA GLY A 54 -21.71 6.15 -3.61
C GLY A 54 -22.09 6.25 -5.08
N SER A 55 -21.67 5.28 -5.90
CA SER A 55 -21.99 5.26 -7.32
C SER A 55 -23.49 5.18 -7.60
N ILE A 56 -24.25 4.42 -6.80
CA ILE A 56 -25.71 4.31 -6.93
C ILE A 56 -26.34 5.66 -6.60
N LEU A 57 -25.96 6.28 -5.47
CA LEU A 57 -26.46 7.59 -5.05
C LEU A 57 -26.24 8.66 -6.13
N TYR A 58 -25.05 8.70 -6.74
CA TYR A 58 -24.74 9.64 -7.81
C TYR A 58 -25.48 9.36 -9.12
N THR A 59 -25.59 8.09 -9.51
CA THR A 59 -26.20 7.72 -10.80
C THR A 59 -27.72 7.90 -10.77
N PHE A 60 -28.36 7.57 -9.64
CA PHE A 60 -29.83 7.61 -9.49
C PHE A 60 -30.34 8.87 -8.78
N GLY A 61 -29.45 9.72 -8.24
CA GLY A 61 -29.80 10.99 -7.61
C GLY A 61 -30.32 12.08 -8.57
N GLY A 62 -30.33 11.81 -9.89
CA GLY A 62 -30.83 12.72 -10.93
C GLY A 62 -30.05 14.03 -11.02
N GLY A 63 -30.72 15.14 -11.38
CA GLY A 63 -30.09 16.47 -11.54
C GLY A 63 -29.49 17.07 -10.26
N LYS A 64 -29.70 16.43 -9.09
CA LYS A 64 -29.06 16.82 -7.83
C LYS A 64 -27.67 16.20 -7.64
N ALA A 65 -27.19 15.39 -8.58
CA ALA A 65 -25.87 14.76 -8.51
C ALA A 65 -24.74 15.79 -8.28
N VAL A 66 -24.81 16.95 -8.94
CA VAL A 66 -23.86 18.06 -8.78
C VAL A 66 -23.90 18.63 -7.34
N MET A 67 -25.10 18.75 -6.77
CA MET A 67 -25.28 19.19 -5.37
C MET A 67 -24.68 18.16 -4.39
N TYR A 68 -24.87 16.87 -4.63
CA TYR A 68 -24.26 15.82 -3.80
C TYR A 68 -22.73 15.84 -3.86
N LEU A 69 -22.15 16.09 -5.04
CA LEU A 69 -20.70 16.19 -5.23
C LEU A 69 -20.11 17.35 -4.40
N PHE A 70 -20.73 18.52 -4.46
CA PHE A 70 -20.21 19.70 -3.75
C PHE A 70 -20.55 19.73 -2.26
N MET A 71 -21.77 19.37 -1.87
CA MET A 71 -22.21 19.51 -0.47
C MET A 71 -21.82 18.33 0.41
N PHE A 72 -21.61 17.14 -0.16
CA PHE A 72 -21.27 15.95 0.60
C PHE A 72 -19.87 15.45 0.26
N ASP A 73 -19.53 15.24 -1.01
CA ASP A 73 -18.25 14.63 -1.40
C ASP A 73 -17.04 15.50 -1.05
N PHE A 74 -17.12 16.80 -1.37
CA PHE A 74 -16.04 17.75 -1.10
C PHE A 74 -15.69 17.84 0.39
N PRO A 75 -16.63 18.15 1.30
CA PRO A 75 -16.32 18.20 2.73
C PRO A 75 -15.96 16.83 3.28
N PHE A 76 -16.62 15.75 2.83
CA PHE A 76 -16.32 14.40 3.30
C PHE A 76 -14.91 13.96 2.92
N THR A 77 -14.48 14.22 1.68
CA THR A 77 -13.12 13.92 1.20
C THR A 77 -12.07 14.74 1.94
N ALA A 78 -12.34 16.03 2.15
CA ALA A 78 -11.45 16.89 2.92
C ALA A 78 -11.31 16.38 4.37
N ILE A 79 -12.42 16.00 5.01
CA ILE A 79 -12.43 15.41 6.36
C ILE A 79 -11.63 14.10 6.37
N LEU A 80 -11.89 13.20 5.42
CA LEU A 80 -11.16 11.93 5.32
C LEU A 80 -9.66 12.15 5.11
N ALA A 81 -9.26 13.11 4.28
CA ALA A 81 -7.86 13.45 4.05
C ALA A 81 -7.19 13.98 5.32
N VAL A 82 -7.87 14.86 6.07
CA VAL A 82 -7.39 15.41 7.34
C VAL A 82 -7.26 14.29 8.39
N LEU A 83 -8.28 13.45 8.55
CA LEU A 83 -8.26 12.31 9.46
C LEU A 83 -7.14 11.32 9.10
N SER A 84 -6.97 11.07 7.80
CA SER A 84 -5.93 10.20 7.26
C SER A 84 -4.52 10.73 7.57
N MET A 85 -4.32 12.04 7.39
CA MET A 85 -3.07 12.72 7.74
C MET A 85 -2.81 12.68 9.26
N ALA A 86 -3.81 13.02 10.07
CA ALA A 86 -3.72 13.01 11.52
C ALA A 86 -3.43 11.60 12.06
N GLY A 87 -4.11 10.59 11.51
CA GLY A 87 -3.88 9.18 11.82
C GLY A 87 -2.47 8.73 11.46
N SER A 88 -2.00 9.03 10.24
CA SER A 88 -0.64 8.72 9.80
C SER A 88 0.44 9.38 10.69
N TYR A 89 0.24 10.65 11.06
CA TYR A 89 1.15 11.37 11.95
C TYR A 89 1.16 10.78 13.36
N SER A 90 -0.02 10.53 13.93
CA SER A 90 -0.19 9.95 15.27
C SER A 90 0.44 8.56 15.35
N LEU A 91 0.22 7.74 14.33
CA LEU A 91 0.77 6.39 14.23
C LEU A 91 2.29 6.41 14.10
N HIS A 92 2.84 7.34 13.32
CA HIS A 92 4.28 7.52 13.22
C HIS A 92 4.90 7.97 14.56
N LYS A 93 4.28 8.93 15.26
CA LYS A 93 4.74 9.38 16.58
C LYS A 93 4.70 8.23 17.60
N TYR A 94 3.63 7.44 17.59
CA TYR A 94 3.51 6.24 18.43
C TYR A 94 4.63 5.23 18.13
N ASN A 95 4.84 4.90 16.86
CA ASN A 95 5.89 3.95 16.45
C ASN A 95 7.30 4.44 16.77
N MET A 96 7.58 5.74 16.61
CA MET A 96 8.85 6.33 17.00
C MET A 96 9.07 6.31 18.52
N LYS A 97 8.04 6.63 19.31
CA LYS A 97 8.12 6.56 20.76
C LYS A 97 8.41 5.13 21.22
N LYS A 98 7.67 4.15 20.69
CA LYS A 98 7.85 2.73 21.00
C LYS A 98 9.24 2.23 20.58
N LEU A 99 9.76 2.67 19.43
CA LEU A 99 11.13 2.35 19.00
C LEU A 99 12.16 2.89 20.00
N ASN A 100 12.01 4.16 20.41
CA ASN A 100 12.91 4.78 21.38
C ASN A 100 12.82 4.12 22.76
N ASP A 101 11.63 3.70 23.18
CA ASP A 101 11.44 2.99 24.44
C ASP A 101 12.15 1.62 24.42
N ILE A 102 12.07 0.87 23.31
CA ILE A 102 12.78 -0.41 23.11
C ILE A 102 14.29 -0.19 23.05
N LEU A 103 14.75 0.89 22.39
CA LEU A 103 16.17 1.22 22.33
C LEU A 103 16.71 1.69 23.68
N ARG A 104 15.92 2.37 24.51
CA ARG A 104 16.34 2.84 25.84
C ARG A 104 16.36 1.75 26.90
N ARG A 105 15.43 0.79 26.83
CA ARG A 105 15.38 -0.38 27.74
C ARG A 105 16.42 -1.44 27.34
N PHE A 106 17.68 -1.02 27.17
CA PHE A 106 18.85 -1.83 26.77
C PHE A 106 19.16 -3.03 27.69
N GLU A 107 18.34 -3.26 28.71
CA GLU A 107 18.49 -4.34 29.66
C GLU A 107 17.80 -5.61 29.13
N TRP A 108 18.59 -6.48 28.50
CA TRP A 108 18.49 -7.94 28.55
C TRP A 108 17.15 -8.64 28.23
N ASN A 109 16.15 -7.96 27.68
CA ASN A 109 14.90 -8.60 27.31
C ASN A 109 14.98 -9.21 25.90
N GLU A 110 14.51 -10.45 25.80
CA GLU A 110 14.30 -11.36 24.65
C GLU A 110 13.51 -10.79 23.46
N TYR A 111 13.35 -9.47 23.38
CA TYR A 111 12.75 -8.81 22.23
C TYR A 111 13.73 -8.85 21.06
N SER A 112 13.51 -9.89 20.26
CA SER A 112 14.28 -10.31 19.11
C SER A 112 14.61 -9.17 18.14
N LEU A 113 15.79 -9.28 17.52
CA LEU A 113 16.25 -8.45 16.42
C LEU A 113 15.15 -8.19 15.36
N SER A 114 14.24 -9.16 15.16
CA SER A 114 13.11 -9.05 14.23
C SER A 114 12.13 -7.92 14.62
N LEU A 115 11.85 -7.72 15.90
CA LEU A 115 10.94 -6.65 16.33
C LEU A 115 11.51 -5.26 15.97
N ARG A 116 12.79 -5.03 16.25
CA ARG A 116 13.45 -3.75 15.93
C ARG A 116 13.45 -3.51 14.43
N PHE A 117 13.70 -4.56 13.64
CA PHE A 117 13.64 -4.49 12.19
C PHE A 117 12.25 -4.13 11.68
N GLN A 118 11.21 -4.79 12.20
CA GLN A 118 9.81 -4.54 11.83
C GLN A 118 9.34 -3.13 12.20
N LEU A 119 9.66 -2.64 13.41
CA LEU A 119 9.30 -1.27 13.80
C LEU A 119 9.99 -0.25 12.89
N LYS A 120 11.27 -0.47 12.56
CA LYS A 120 12.03 0.41 11.66
C LYS A 120 11.45 0.40 10.24
N GLU A 121 11.03 -0.77 9.75
CA GLU A 121 10.33 -0.92 8.47
C GLU A 121 8.97 -0.20 8.50
N ASN A 122 8.16 -0.37 9.55
CA ASN A 122 6.88 0.31 9.71
C ASN A 122 7.02 1.84 9.78
N VAL A 123 8.02 2.36 10.48
CA VAL A 123 8.31 3.81 10.51
C VAL A 123 8.66 4.34 9.12
N ARG A 124 9.49 3.61 8.35
CA ARG A 124 9.83 3.95 6.96
C ARG A 124 8.60 3.91 6.05
N ALA A 125 7.80 2.85 6.16
CA ALA A 125 6.56 2.69 5.41
C ALA A 125 5.56 3.82 5.71
N LEU A 126 5.40 4.22 6.97
CA LEU A 126 4.52 5.32 7.35
C LEU A 126 4.97 6.67 6.81
N LYS A 127 6.29 6.91 6.69
CA LYS A 127 6.82 8.13 6.06
C LYS A 127 6.42 8.19 4.57
N LEU A 128 6.55 7.08 3.87
CA LEU A 128 6.14 6.94 2.47
C LEU A 128 4.63 7.13 2.30
N ILE A 129 3.83 6.48 3.16
CA ILE A 129 2.37 6.57 3.13
C ILE A 129 1.90 7.98 3.43
N ARG A 130 2.55 8.72 4.33
CA ARG A 130 2.18 10.12 4.60
C ARG A 130 2.37 11.02 3.37
N LEU A 131 3.50 10.88 2.69
CA LEU A 131 3.73 11.59 1.42
C LEU A 131 2.67 11.20 0.38
N ASN A 132 2.34 9.91 0.32
CA ASN A 132 1.34 9.38 -0.59
C ASN A 132 -0.06 9.94 -0.32
N VAL A 133 -0.51 9.95 0.94
CA VAL A 133 -1.78 10.52 1.39
C VAL A 133 -1.87 12.01 1.08
N MET A 134 -0.76 12.75 1.24
CA MET A 134 -0.70 14.17 0.90
C MET A 134 -0.90 14.41 -0.60
N ILE A 135 -0.11 13.71 -1.44
CA ILE A 135 -0.20 13.82 -2.91
C ILE A 135 -1.59 13.40 -3.38
N HIS A 136 -2.11 12.29 -2.85
CA HIS A 136 -3.44 11.78 -3.17
C HIS A 136 -4.54 12.76 -2.81
N GLY A 137 -4.50 13.34 -1.59
CA GLY A 137 -5.47 14.33 -1.15
C GLY A 137 -5.50 15.56 -2.07
N ILE A 138 -4.33 16.08 -2.46
CA ILE A 138 -4.23 17.20 -3.41
C ILE A 138 -4.82 16.83 -4.77
N ILE A 139 -4.46 15.66 -5.31
CA ILE A 139 -4.95 15.20 -6.60
C ILE A 139 -6.46 14.94 -6.58
N MET A 140 -7.00 14.44 -5.47
CA MET A 140 -8.45 14.24 -5.33
C MET A 140 -9.20 15.57 -5.24
N LEU A 141 -8.65 16.58 -4.54
CA LEU A 141 -9.24 17.92 -4.50
C LEU A 141 -9.25 18.58 -5.89
N ILE A 142 -8.13 18.52 -6.62
CA ILE A 142 -8.05 19.00 -8.01
C ILE A 142 -8.97 18.18 -8.93
N GLY A 143 -8.98 16.86 -8.74
CA GLY A 143 -9.81 15.95 -9.50
C GLY A 143 -11.29 16.28 -9.32
N LEU A 144 -11.73 16.60 -8.10
CA LEU A 144 -13.11 16.96 -7.79
C LEU A 144 -13.52 18.31 -8.41
N THR A 145 -12.64 19.31 -8.42
CA THR A 145 -12.93 20.59 -9.09
C THR A 145 -13.00 20.43 -10.61
N LEU A 146 -12.11 19.63 -11.19
CA LEU A 146 -12.13 19.27 -12.61
C LEU A 146 -13.30 18.35 -12.97
N PHE A 147 -13.77 17.52 -12.05
CA PHE A 147 -14.95 16.65 -12.21
C PHE A 147 -16.23 17.48 -12.24
N ALA A 148 -16.30 18.51 -11.40
CA ALA A 148 -17.48 19.35 -11.29
C ALA A 148 -17.59 20.41 -12.40
N GLY A 149 -16.47 20.94 -12.90
CA GLY A 149 -16.44 21.97 -13.94
C GLY A 149 -17.30 21.62 -15.17
N PRO A 150 -17.14 20.43 -15.78
CA PRO A 150 -17.93 20.03 -16.95
C PRO A 150 -19.45 19.99 -16.72
N PHE A 151 -19.91 19.79 -15.48
CA PHE A 151 -21.35 19.86 -15.16
C PHE A 151 -21.90 21.27 -15.02
N VAL A 152 -21.02 22.25 -14.77
CA VAL A 152 -21.40 23.65 -14.60
C VAL A 152 -21.32 24.40 -15.94
N PHE A 153 -20.33 24.06 -16.77
CA PHE A 153 -20.03 24.80 -18.00
C PHE A 153 -20.57 24.18 -19.29
N PHE A 154 -20.85 22.88 -19.31
CA PHE A 154 -21.36 22.19 -20.51
C PHE A 154 -22.75 21.62 -20.27
N ASP A 155 -23.55 21.60 -21.35
CA ASP A 155 -24.86 20.97 -21.34
C ASP A 155 -24.72 19.46 -21.11
N ALA A 156 -25.69 18.89 -20.41
CA ALA A 156 -25.70 17.47 -20.10
C ALA A 156 -25.71 16.64 -21.41
N GLY A 157 -24.70 15.79 -21.58
CA GLY A 157 -24.55 14.93 -22.75
C GLY A 157 -23.85 15.59 -23.94
N SER A 158 -23.28 16.79 -23.77
CA SER A 158 -22.47 17.41 -24.81
C SER A 158 -21.18 16.59 -25.08
N PRO A 159 -20.67 16.57 -26.32
CA PRO A 159 -19.43 15.87 -26.65
C PRO A 159 -18.21 16.42 -25.90
N GLU A 160 -18.20 17.71 -25.57
CA GLU A 160 -17.16 18.37 -24.77
C GLU A 160 -17.15 17.85 -23.33
N GLN A 161 -18.34 17.65 -22.75
CA GLN A 161 -18.48 17.07 -21.42
C GLN A 161 -17.92 15.64 -21.39
N GLU A 162 -18.29 14.79 -22.36
CA GLU A 162 -17.78 13.43 -22.48
C GLU A 162 -16.27 13.36 -22.71
N LEU A 163 -15.71 14.29 -23.50
CA LEU A 163 -14.26 14.37 -23.69
C LEU A 163 -13.55 14.73 -22.37
N ALA A 164 -14.07 15.72 -21.63
CA ALA A 164 -13.50 16.09 -20.33
C ALA A 164 -13.51 14.92 -19.34
N TRP A 165 -14.57 14.10 -19.36
CA TRP A 165 -14.67 12.88 -18.56
C TRP A 165 -13.57 11.87 -18.85
N VAL A 166 -13.37 11.56 -20.13
CA VAL A 166 -12.38 10.56 -20.55
C VAL A 166 -10.97 11.02 -20.20
N VAL A 167 -10.68 12.32 -20.38
CA VAL A 167 -9.37 12.90 -20.02
C VAL A 167 -9.12 12.81 -18.51
N LEU A 168 -10.12 13.15 -17.70
CA LEU A 168 -10.00 13.07 -16.24
C LEU A 168 -9.79 11.62 -15.76
N GLU A 169 -10.56 10.68 -16.32
CA GLU A 169 -10.45 9.25 -16.00
C GLU A 169 -9.06 8.71 -16.40
N ALA A 170 -8.56 9.05 -17.59
CA ALA A 170 -7.22 8.68 -18.03
C ALA A 170 -6.12 9.25 -17.11
N ALA A 171 -6.23 10.53 -16.72
CA ALA A 171 -5.28 11.18 -15.84
C ALA A 171 -5.24 10.54 -14.43
N GLN A 172 -6.41 10.22 -13.88
CA GLN A 172 -6.52 9.56 -12.56
C GLN A 172 -5.95 8.14 -12.60
N ASN A 173 -6.28 7.36 -13.63
CA ASN A 173 -5.74 6.01 -13.80
C ASN A 173 -4.23 6.03 -13.99
N TYR A 174 -3.71 6.98 -14.78
CA TYR A 174 -2.27 7.16 -14.97
C TYR A 174 -1.56 7.52 -13.66
N TYR A 175 -2.13 8.42 -12.86
CA TYR A 175 -1.60 8.75 -11.54
C TYR A 175 -1.52 7.52 -10.62
N VAL A 176 -2.61 6.75 -10.54
CA VAL A 176 -2.65 5.53 -9.70
C VAL A 176 -1.62 4.52 -10.19
N PHE A 177 -1.48 4.35 -11.50
CA PHE A 177 -0.47 3.48 -12.09
C PHE A 177 0.95 3.90 -11.69
N VAL A 178 1.31 5.18 -11.88
CA VAL A 178 2.63 5.71 -11.52
C VAL A 178 2.91 5.52 -10.03
N LEU A 179 1.91 5.74 -9.19
CA LEU A 179 2.00 5.58 -7.74
C LEU A 179 2.24 4.12 -7.35
N GLN A 180 1.48 3.18 -7.92
CA GLN A 180 1.64 1.75 -7.65
C GLN A 180 3.00 1.24 -8.13
N VAL A 181 3.43 1.63 -9.33
CA VAL A 181 4.76 1.29 -9.85
C VAL A 181 5.86 1.89 -8.97
N GLY A 182 5.72 3.15 -8.56
CA GLY A 182 6.66 3.80 -7.64
C GLY A 182 6.77 3.08 -6.30
N LEU A 183 5.65 2.68 -5.70
CA LEU A 183 5.63 1.89 -4.46
C LEU A 183 6.29 0.51 -4.65
N LEU A 184 5.99 -0.18 -5.76
CA LEU A 184 6.59 -1.48 -6.09
C LEU A 184 8.10 -1.40 -6.24
N LEU A 185 8.62 -0.35 -6.87
CA LEU A 185 10.06 -0.15 -7.06
C LEU A 185 10.77 0.27 -5.78
N TYR A 186 10.12 1.08 -4.93
CA TYR A 186 10.69 1.58 -3.69
C TYR A 186 10.74 0.53 -2.58
N VAL A 187 9.69 -0.29 -2.45
CA VAL A 187 9.61 -1.30 -1.40
C VAL A 187 10.37 -2.55 -1.85
N GLU A 188 11.59 -2.73 -1.33
CA GLU A 188 12.48 -3.82 -1.70
C GLU A 188 11.81 -5.20 -1.62
N ARG A 189 11.03 -5.46 -0.56
CA ARG A 189 10.28 -6.71 -0.41
C ARG A 189 9.26 -6.94 -1.53
N TRP A 190 8.59 -5.89 -1.99
CA TRP A 190 7.60 -5.96 -3.06
C TRP A 190 8.28 -6.13 -4.41
N ARG A 191 9.38 -5.41 -4.66
CA ARG A 191 10.24 -5.60 -5.84
C ARG A 191 10.76 -7.04 -5.94
N LEU A 192 11.27 -7.60 -4.85
CA LEU A 192 11.76 -8.99 -4.80
C LEU A 192 10.62 -10.02 -4.88
N GLY A 193 9.45 -9.71 -4.31
CA GLY A 193 8.24 -10.52 -4.45
C GLY A 193 7.76 -10.59 -5.90
N LEU A 194 7.67 -9.44 -6.57
CA LEU A 194 7.30 -9.31 -7.97
C LEU A 194 8.34 -9.99 -8.86
N GLY A 195 9.63 -9.79 -8.61
CA GLY A 195 10.71 -10.49 -9.31
C GLY A 195 10.55 -12.00 -9.21
N ARG A 196 10.29 -12.55 -8.01
CA ARG A 196 10.02 -13.99 -7.83
C ARG A 196 8.74 -14.47 -8.53
N PHE A 197 7.67 -13.66 -8.51
CA PHE A 197 6.43 -13.97 -9.20
C PHE A 197 6.62 -14.02 -10.71
N ILE A 198 7.23 -12.99 -11.29
CA ILE A 198 7.59 -12.92 -12.71
C ILE A 198 8.52 -14.07 -13.06
N ASN A 199 9.52 -14.37 -12.23
CA ASN A 199 10.42 -15.49 -12.47
C ASN A 199 9.66 -16.81 -12.48
N ARG A 200 8.74 -17.05 -11.53
CA ARG A 200 7.89 -18.25 -11.57
C ARG A 200 7.01 -18.29 -12.82
N TRP A 201 6.43 -17.17 -13.23
CA TRP A 201 5.55 -17.13 -14.39
C TRP A 201 6.31 -17.36 -15.70
N VAL A 202 7.47 -16.72 -15.86
CA VAL A 202 8.36 -16.83 -17.02
C VAL A 202 9.04 -18.21 -17.07
N PHE A 203 9.45 -18.76 -15.93
CA PHE A 203 10.12 -20.07 -15.87
C PHE A 203 9.16 -21.26 -15.69
N GLN A 204 7.88 -21.06 -15.34
CA GLN A 204 6.86 -22.10 -15.47
C GLN A 204 6.33 -22.22 -16.91
N SER A 205 6.45 -21.17 -17.75
CA SER A 205 6.15 -21.28 -19.18
C SER A 205 7.26 -22.03 -19.95
N LYS A 206 8.50 -21.95 -19.47
CA LYS A 206 9.56 -22.89 -19.85
C LYS A 206 9.44 -24.15 -19.01
N LYS A 207 8.56 -25.08 -19.40
CA LYS A 207 8.76 -26.50 -19.05
C LYS A 207 10.14 -26.90 -19.55
N VAL A 208 11.13 -26.81 -18.68
CA VAL A 208 12.43 -27.43 -18.84
C VAL A 208 12.13 -28.91 -18.99
N CYS A 209 12.35 -29.46 -20.20
CA CYS A 209 12.52 -30.90 -20.35
C CYS A 209 13.53 -31.32 -19.27
N PRO A 210 13.24 -32.35 -18.46
CA PRO A 210 14.14 -32.74 -17.39
C PRO A 210 15.47 -33.14 -18.02
N GLU A 211 16.43 -32.23 -17.96
CA GLU A 211 17.81 -32.53 -18.26
C GLU A 211 18.27 -33.43 -17.11
N THR A 212 18.61 -34.64 -17.51
CA THR A 212 19.17 -35.75 -16.74
C THR A 212 19.77 -35.29 -15.42
N THR A 213 19.11 -35.64 -14.32
CA THR A 213 19.59 -35.45 -12.95
C THR A 213 20.96 -36.09 -12.80
N VAL A 214 22.01 -35.28 -12.92
CA VAL A 214 23.32 -35.61 -12.36
C VAL A 214 23.12 -35.63 -10.85
N ALA A 215 23.26 -36.81 -10.27
CA ALA A 215 23.07 -37.04 -8.84
C ALA A 215 23.98 -36.10 -8.03
N VAL A 216 23.38 -35.09 -7.39
CA VAL A 216 24.04 -34.31 -6.35
C VAL A 216 24.11 -35.20 -5.12
N PRO A 217 25.30 -35.47 -4.56
CA PRO A 217 25.42 -36.30 -3.38
C PRO A 217 24.66 -35.66 -2.21
N PRO A 218 24.05 -36.47 -1.32
CA PRO A 218 23.30 -35.95 -0.19
C PRO A 218 24.27 -35.29 0.79
N TYR A 219 24.40 -33.97 0.70
CA TYR A 219 25.02 -33.22 1.79
C TYR A 219 24.16 -33.39 3.03
N SER A 220 24.74 -34.00 4.06
CA SER A 220 24.08 -34.10 5.36
C SER A 220 23.73 -32.69 5.85
N ALA A 221 22.59 -32.53 6.52
CA ALA A 221 22.16 -31.24 7.05
C ALA A 221 23.26 -30.55 7.87
N ALA A 222 24.08 -31.33 8.57
CA ALA A 222 25.26 -30.85 9.31
C ALA A 222 26.24 -30.08 8.42
N THR A 223 26.53 -30.60 7.22
CA THR A 223 27.49 -29.96 6.29
C THR A 223 26.99 -28.62 5.76
N VAL A 224 25.67 -28.48 5.56
CA VAL A 224 25.05 -27.22 5.13
C VAL A 224 25.04 -26.20 6.28
N THR A 225 24.79 -26.68 7.50
CA THR A 225 24.80 -25.85 8.71
C THR A 225 26.22 -25.34 9.01
N ASP A 226 27.24 -26.19 8.92
CA ASP A 226 28.64 -25.80 9.15
C ASP A 226 29.13 -24.79 8.10
N LEU A 227 28.74 -24.99 6.83
CA LEU A 227 29.07 -24.03 5.77
C LEU A 227 28.42 -22.66 6.02
N HIS A 228 27.17 -22.65 6.49
CA HIS A 228 26.45 -21.40 6.78
C HIS A 228 27.05 -20.66 7.98
N PHE A 229 27.38 -21.36 9.07
CA PHE A 229 28.00 -20.75 10.24
C PHE A 229 29.45 -20.32 9.99
N GLY A 230 30.22 -21.07 9.21
CA GLY A 230 31.57 -20.66 8.81
C GLY A 230 31.59 -19.40 7.94
N LEU A 231 30.57 -19.20 7.10
CA LEU A 231 30.41 -17.95 6.33
C LEU A 231 30.08 -16.77 7.24
N LEU A 232 29.20 -16.96 8.24
CA LEU A 232 28.85 -15.93 9.22
C LEU A 232 30.06 -15.53 10.08
N GLU A 233 30.87 -16.49 10.50
CA GLU A 233 32.07 -16.25 11.30
C GLU A 233 33.11 -15.43 10.51
N ARG A 234 33.32 -15.73 9.23
CA ARG A 234 34.20 -14.93 8.37
C ARG A 234 33.71 -13.49 8.20
N VAL A 235 32.41 -13.28 8.01
CA VAL A 235 31.82 -11.93 7.92
C VAL A 235 32.03 -11.17 9.24
N TRP A 236 31.89 -11.86 10.38
CA TRP A 236 32.10 -11.27 11.70
C TRP A 236 33.57 -10.89 11.94
N GLU A 237 34.52 -11.74 11.55
CA GLU A 237 35.94 -11.42 11.66
C GLU A 237 36.35 -10.21 10.83
N VAL A 238 35.83 -10.10 9.61
CA VAL A 238 36.08 -8.94 8.75
C VAL A 238 35.54 -7.67 9.40
N ALA A 239 34.33 -7.72 9.96
CA ALA A 239 33.73 -6.59 10.67
C ALA A 239 34.55 -6.18 11.92
N ARG A 240 35.12 -7.15 12.66
CA ARG A 240 35.94 -6.91 13.85
C ARG A 240 37.32 -6.30 13.52
N ARG A 241 37.88 -6.58 12.34
CA ARG A 241 39.15 -5.99 11.89
C ARG A 241 38.99 -4.59 11.31
N SER A 242 37.76 -4.20 10.97
CA SER A 242 37.43 -2.86 10.43
C SER A 242 36.98 -1.84 11.49
N SER A 243 36.91 -2.24 12.76
CA SER A 243 36.62 -1.40 13.93
C SER A 243 37.88 -1.18 14.76
#